data_AF-A0A359HNQ7-F1
#
_entry.id   AF-A0A359HNQ7-F1
#
_cell.length_a   1.000
_cell.length_b   1.000
_cell.length_c   1.000
_cell.angle_alpha   90.00
_cell.angle_beta   90.00
_cell.angle_gamma   90.00
#
_symmetry.space_group_name_H-M   'P 1'
#
loop_
_entity.id
_entity.type
_entity.pdbx_description
1 polymer ?
#
loop_
_entity_poly.entity_id
_entity_poly.type
_entity_poly.pdbx_seq_one_letter_code
_entity_poly.pdbx_strand_id
1 'polypeptide(L)' 'RLEKELAETESQIARLEKLLNSPFAEKAPANVVQGERERLAGFTETAEKLKTQIQNSN' A
#
# COMPACT_ATOMS: atom_id res chain seq x y z
N ARG A 1 5.94 -11.90 -13.97
CA ARG A 1 4.76 -11.00 -14.04
C ARG A 1 4.25 -10.66 -12.65
N LEU A 2 3.88 -11.66 -11.83
CA LEU A 2 3.41 -11.46 -10.45
C LEU A 2 4.44 -10.73 -9.57
N GLU A 3 5.73 -11.06 -9.67
CA GLU A 3 6.79 -10.35 -8.92
C GLU A 3 6.90 -8.86 -9.29
N LYS A 4 6.68 -8.52 -10.56
CA LYS A 4 6.67 -7.13 -11.03
C LYS A 4 5.46 -6.39 -10.45
N GLU A 5 4.29 -7.02 -10.49
CA GLU A 5 3.06 -6.47 -9.90
C GLU A 5 3.17 -6.30 -8.38
N LEU A 6 3.83 -7.24 -7.70
CA LEU A 6 4.16 -7.13 -6.29
C LEU A 6 5.08 -5.93 -6.03
N ALA A 7 6.17 -5.79 -6.79
CA ALA A 7 7.09 -4.67 -6.64
C ALA A 7 6.43 -3.30 -6.90
N GLU A 8 5.53 -3.22 -7.88
CA GLU A 8 4.74 -2.01 -8.14
C GLU A 8 3.77 -1.70 -6.99
N THR A 9 3.12 -2.72 -6.43
CA THR A 9 2.23 -2.59 -5.26
C THR A 9 3.00 -2.15 -4.02
N GLU A 10 4.16 -2.75 -3.74
CA GLU A 10 5.04 -2.38 -2.63
C GLU A 10 5.58 -0.95 -2.78
N SER A 11 5.88 -0.50 -4.00
CA SER A 11 6.23 0.91 -4.24
C SER A 11 5.08 1.87 -3.94
N GLN A 12 3.81 1.46 -4.14
CA GLN A 12 2.66 2.30 -3.79
C GLN A 12 2.45 2.35 -2.27
N ILE A 13 2.59 1.21 -1.59
CA ILE A 13 2.58 1.11 -0.12
C ILE A 13 3.61 2.08 0.47
N ALA A 14 4.88 1.96 0.06
CA ALA A 14 5.96 2.80 0.59
C ALA A 14 5.71 4.31 0.40
N ARG A 15 5.10 4.70 -0.72
CA ARG A 15 4.75 6.11 -0.99
C ARG A 15 3.63 6.59 -0.06
N LEU A 16 2.59 5.78 0.15
CA LEU A 16 1.48 6.13 1.03
C LEU A 16 1.91 6.15 2.50
N GLU A 17 2.71 5.19 2.95
CA GLU A 17 3.28 5.21 4.29
C GLU A 17 4.10 6.47 4.52
N LYS A 18 4.96 6.84 3.56
CA LYS A 18 5.73 8.08 3.63
C LYS A 18 4.82 9.32 3.69
N LEU A 19 3.76 9.36 2.90
CA LEU A 19 2.79 10.45 2.90
C LEU A 19 2.07 10.56 4.25
N LEU A 20 1.57 9.43 4.76
CA LEU A 20 0.83 9.33 6.02
C LEU A 20 1.71 9.54 7.27
N ASN A 21 3.03 9.36 7.15
CA ASN A 21 4.00 9.69 8.20
C ASN A 21 4.58 11.11 8.06
N SER A 22 4.10 11.90 7.10
CA SER A 22 4.52 13.29 6.90
C SER A 22 3.53 14.27 7.54
N PRO A 23 3.85 15.59 7.60
CA PRO A 23 2.92 16.62 8.08
C PRO A 23 1.58 16.68 7.33
N PHE A 24 1.47 16.01 6.18
CA PHE A 24 0.19 15.80 5.51
C PHE A 24 -0.86 15.18 6.43
N ALA A 25 -0.52 14.14 7.20
CA ALA A 25 -1.49 13.46 8.05
C ALA A 25 -2.01 14.31 9.22
N GLU A 26 -1.25 15.33 9.61
CA GLU A 26 -1.64 16.29 10.65
C GLU A 26 -2.44 17.47 10.09
N LYS A 27 -2.12 17.90 8.87
CA LYS A 27 -2.65 19.14 8.26
C LYS A 27 -3.82 18.90 7.31
N ALA A 28 -3.93 17.71 6.73
CA ALA A 28 -4.99 17.38 5.79
C ALA A 28 -6.32 17.11 6.51
N PRO A 29 -7.46 17.29 5.83
CA PRO A 29 -8.76 16.92 6.37
C PRO A 29 -8.82 15.43 6.76
N ALA A 30 -9.48 15.13 7.89
CA ALA A 30 -9.54 13.78 8.43
C ALA A 30 -10.10 12.75 7.43
N ASN A 31 -11.10 13.12 6.63
CA ASN A 31 -11.66 12.27 5.59
C ASN A 31 -10.66 11.92 4.49
N VAL A 32 -9.75 12.84 4.16
CA VAL A 32 -8.69 12.61 3.17
C VAL A 32 -7.64 11.65 3.75
N VAL A 33 -7.18 11.92 4.98
CA VAL A 33 -6.20 11.05 5.66
C VAL A 33 -6.76 9.63 5.82
N GLN A 34 -8.03 9.51 6.18
CA GLN A 34 -8.72 8.23 6.30
C GLN A 34 -8.79 7.49 4.96
N GLY A 35 -9.12 8.18 3.86
CA GLY A 35 -9.12 7.59 2.52
C GLY A 35 -7.73 7.08 2.10
N GLU A 36 -6.65 7.79 2.43
CA GLU A 36 -5.29 7.31 2.16
C GLU A 36 -4.90 6.11 3.02
N ARG A 37 -5.38 6.04 4.28
CA ARG A 37 -5.19 4.85 5.14
C ARG A 37 -5.95 3.63 4.62
N GLU A 38 -7.16 3.82 4.14
CA GLU A 38 -7.96 2.75 3.50
C GLU A 38 -7.29 2.25 2.22
N ARG A 39 -6.78 3.17 1.40
CA ARG A 39 -5.98 2.81 0.21
C ARG A 39 -4.73 2.02 0.57
N LEU A 40 -4.00 2.45 1.62
CA LEU A 40 -2.83 1.72 2.12
C LEU A 40 -3.19 0.30 2.57
N ALA A 41 -4.30 0.13 3.31
CA ALA A 41 -4.78 -1.18 3.73
C ALA A 41 -5.11 -2.08 2.52
N GLY A 42 -5.80 -1.56 1.51
CA GLY A 42 -6.12 -2.31 0.29
C GLY A 42 -4.88 -2.75 -0.50
N PHE A 43 -3.86 -1.90 -0.61
CA PHE A 43 -2.61 -2.31 -1.25
C PHE A 43 -1.83 -3.33 -0.42
N THR A 44 -1.85 -3.22 0.91
CA THR A 44 -1.20 -4.18 1.80
C THR A 44 -1.82 -5.57 1.65
N GLU A 45 -3.16 -5.67 1.65
CA GLU A 45 -3.88 -6.93 1.41
C GLU A 45 -3.56 -7.50 0.01
N THR A 46 -3.48 -6.64 -1.01
CA THR A 46 -3.13 -7.05 -2.37
C THR A 46 -1.71 -7.61 -2.45
N ALA A 47 -0.75 -6.95 -1.79
CA ALA A 47 0.64 -7.41 -1.74
C ALA A 47 0.76 -8.76 -1.03
N GLU A 48 0.04 -8.98 0.07
CA GLU A 48 0.01 -10.27 0.77
C GLU A 48 -0.55 -11.40 -0.10
N LYS A 49 -1.63 -11.14 -0.84
CA LYS A 49 -2.20 -12.10 -1.81
C LYS A 49 -1.20 -12.43 -2.92
N LEU A 50 -0.52 -11.43 -3.47
CA LEU A 50 0.50 -11.62 -4.51
C LEU A 50 1.70 -12.42 -3.98
N LYS A 51 2.20 -12.12 -2.78
CA LYS A 51 3.26 -12.88 -2.10
C LYS A 51 2.86 -14.34 -1.93
N THR A 52 1.65 -14.58 -1.45
CA THR A 52 1.12 -15.95 -1.26
C THR A 52 1.03 -16.71 -2.57
N GLN A 53 0.56 -16.06 -3.65
CA GLN A 53 0.49 -16.69 -4.98
C GLN A 53 1.88 -17.03 -5.51
N ILE A 54 2.87 -16.14 -5.38
CA ILE A 54 4.25 -16.39 -5.80
C ILE A 54 4.84 -17.57 -5.02
N GLN A 55 4.64 -17.61 -3.70
CA GLN A 55 5.11 -18.70 -2.84
C GLN A 55 4.48 -20.05 -3.20
N ASN A 56 3.17 -20.08 -3.47
CA ASN A 56 2.46 -21.30 -3.84
C ASN A 56 2.71 -21.75 -5.29
N SER A 57 3.34 -20.91 -6.12
CA SER A 57 3.66 -21.21 -7.52
C SER A 57 5.09 -21.73 -7.72
N ASN A 58 5.89 -21.76 -6.65
CA ASN A 58 7.25 -22.30 -6.60
C ASN A 58 7.28 -23.64 -5.86
#